data_AF-A0A968Q2H5-F1
#
_entry.id   AF-A0A968Q2H5-F1
#
_cell.length_a   1.000
_cell.length_b   1.000
_cell.length_c   1.000
_cell.angle_alpha   90.00
_cell.angle_beta   90.00
_cell.angle_gamma   90.00
#
_symmetry.space_group_name_H-M   'P 1'
#
loop_
_entity.id
_entity.type
_entity.pdbx_description
1 polymer ?
#
loop_
_entity_poly.entity_id
_entity_poly.type
_entity_poly.pdbx_seq_one_letter_code
_entity_poly.pdbx_strand_id
1 'polypeptide(L)'
;MIRPELFDVVELLVELPNTEAKPGSLGTIVEEYEGHAYEVEFANSEGETIDMRALTPDQFVVVWKNETKSWVLLADRLRDMANKLSEDRQEQILDFVRNLYQVSA
;
A
#
# COMPACT_ATOMS: atom_id res chain seq x y z
N MET A 1 -5.14 -11.28 -3.81
CA MET A 1 -5.25 -9.87 -3.43
C MET A 1 -5.60 -9.84 -1.96
N ILE A 2 -4.88 -9.07 -1.16
CA ILE A 2 -5.23 -8.89 0.25
C ILE A 2 -6.48 -8.02 0.28
N ARG A 3 -7.56 -8.48 0.93
CA ARG A 3 -8.75 -7.66 1.11
C ARG A 3 -8.48 -6.65 2.23
N PRO A 4 -8.58 -5.34 1.98
CA PRO A 4 -8.46 -4.34 3.03
C PRO A 4 -9.66 -4.37 3.97
N GLU A 5 -9.42 -4.18 5.26
CA GLU A 5 -10.44 -4.16 6.31
C GLU A 5 -10.29 -2.92 7.19
N LEU A 6 -11.35 -2.57 7.92
CA LEU A 6 -11.30 -1.45 8.87
C LEU A 6 -10.14 -1.63 9.88
N PHE A 7 -9.44 -0.52 10.09
CA PHE A 7 -8.27 -0.38 10.96
C PHE A 7 -7.00 -1.09 10.49
N ASP A 8 -6.99 -1.66 9.28
CA ASP A 8 -5.73 -2.08 8.64
C ASP A 8 -4.84 -0.85 8.40
N VAL A 9 -3.53 -1.05 8.50
CA VAL A 9 -2.55 -0.03 8.11
C VAL A 9 -2.13 -0.28 6.67
N VAL A 10 -2.17 0.77 5.87
CA VAL A 10 -1.83 0.77 4.45
C VAL A 10 -0.66 1.70 4.17
N GLU A 11 0.09 1.41 3.12
CA GLU A 11 1.12 2.27 2.57
C GLU A 11 0.62 2.87 1.25
N LEU A 12 0.68 4.20 1.11
CA LEU A 12 0.30 4.91 -0.11
C LEU A 12 1.30 4.60 -1.24
N LEU A 13 0.81 4.25 -2.43
CA LEU A 13 1.64 3.88 -3.57
C LEU A 13 1.77 4.98 -4.63
N VAL A 14 0.84 5.94 -4.63
CA VAL A 14 0.73 6.97 -5.67
C VAL A 14 0.79 8.36 -5.06
N GLU A 15 1.29 9.32 -5.85
CA GLU A 15 1.20 10.73 -5.49
C GLU A 15 -0.26 11.18 -5.59
N LEU A 16 -0.74 11.94 -4.60
CA LEU A 16 -2.08 12.54 -4.63
C LEU A 16 -1.96 14.07 -4.74
N PRO A 17 -2.95 14.76 -5.34
CA PRO A 17 -2.94 16.21 -5.39
C PRO A 17 -3.34 16.84 -4.04
N ASN A 18 -2.67 17.95 -3.69
CA ASN A 18 -2.98 18.79 -2.54
C ASN A 18 -2.96 18.04 -1.19
N THR A 19 -1.99 17.15 -0.97
CA THR A 19 -1.78 16.38 0.26
C THR A 19 -0.35 16.52 0.78
N GLU A 20 -0.15 16.31 2.08
CA GLU A 20 1.19 16.11 2.65
C GLU A 20 1.65 14.65 2.61
N ALA A 21 0.72 13.70 2.42
CA ALA A 21 1.03 12.28 2.30
C ALA A 21 1.69 11.98 0.95
N LYS A 22 2.83 11.27 1.00
CA LYS A 22 3.63 10.91 -0.17
C LYS A 22 3.61 9.40 -0.36
N PRO A 23 3.98 8.87 -1.54
CA PRO A 23 4.25 7.45 -1.69
C PRO A 23 5.19 6.95 -0.58
N GLY A 24 4.81 5.86 0.08
CA GLY A 24 5.48 5.32 1.27
C GLY A 24 4.92 5.80 2.61
N SER A 25 4.06 6.82 2.63
CA SER A 25 3.35 7.24 3.85
C SER A 25 2.40 6.14 4.34
N LEU A 26 2.38 5.92 5.65
CA LEU A 26 1.46 4.98 6.29
C LEU A 26 0.18 5.68 6.73
N GLY A 27 -0.96 5.06 6.45
CA GLY A 27 -2.27 5.50 6.91
C GLY A 27 -3.11 4.34 7.43
N THR A 28 -4.18 4.65 8.15
CA THR A 28 -5.10 3.66 8.72
C THR A 28 -6.45 3.75 8.01
N ILE A 29 -7.02 2.61 7.62
CA ILE A 29 -8.39 2.57 7.09
C ILE A 29 -9.37 2.87 8.21
N VAL A 30 -10.16 3.94 8.07
CA VAL A 30 -11.14 4.38 9.08
C VAL A 30 -12.59 4.23 8.64
N GLU A 31 -12.85 4.09 7.33
CA GLU A 31 -14.18 3.82 6.76
C GLU A 31 -14.09 3.02 5.46
N GLU A 32 -15.10 2.19 5.17
CA GLU A 32 -15.28 1.52 3.87
C GLU A 32 -16.49 2.13 3.16
N TYR A 33 -16.26 2.75 2.01
CA TYR A 33 -17.33 3.32 1.18
C TYR A 33 -17.95 2.27 0.26
N GLU A 34 -19.20 2.51 -0.14
CA GLU A 34 -19.83 1.76 -1.22
C GLU A 34 -19.01 1.89 -2.51
N GLY A 35 -18.77 0.77 -3.20
CA GLY A 35 -17.96 0.75 -4.42
C GLY A 35 -16.47 0.48 -4.22
N HIS A 36 -16.07 -0.08 -3.07
CA HIS A 36 -14.69 -0.52 -2.77
C HIS A 36 -13.67 0.62 -2.70
N ALA A 37 -14.07 1.80 -2.22
CA ALA A 37 -13.15 2.84 -1.80
C ALA A 37 -13.03 2.84 -0.26
N TYR A 38 -11.89 3.27 0.26
CA TYR A 38 -11.57 3.25 1.68
C TYR A 38 -11.14 4.65 2.11
N GLU A 39 -11.73 5.19 3.17
CA GLU A 39 -11.21 6.41 3.80
C GLU A 39 -9.98 6.02 4.61
N VAL A 40 -8.85 6.65 4.30
CA VAL A 40 -7.57 6.41 4.94
C VAL A 40 -7.12 7.68 5.65
N GLU A 41 -6.94 7.57 6.95
CA GLU A 41 -6.38 8.63 7.80
C GLU A 41 -4.85 8.52 7.86
N PHE A 42 -4.17 9.61 7.54
CA PHE A 42 -2.74 9.77 7.73
C PHE A 42 -2.50 10.66 8.94
N ALA A 43 -1.73 10.17 9.91
CA ALA A 43 -1.39 10.91 11.12
C ALA A 43 0.12 11.11 11.24
N ASN A 44 0.53 12.21 11.87
CA ASN A 44 1.92 12.47 12.22
C ASN A 44 2.36 11.65 13.45
N SER A 45 3.61 11.79 13.86
CA SER A 45 4.17 11.08 15.03
C SER A 45 3.57 11.51 16.38
N GLU A 46 2.85 12.64 16.42
CA GLU A 46 2.15 13.12 17.61
C GLU A 46 0.71 12.59 17.68
N GLY A 47 0.26 11.88 16.65
CA GLY A 47 -1.09 11.32 16.54
C GLY A 47 -2.11 12.31 15.98
N GLU A 48 -1.66 13.43 15.40
CA GLU A 48 -2.54 14.39 14.76
C GLU A 48 -2.81 13.97 13.31
N THR A 49 -4.07 14.01 12.89
CA THR A 49 -4.46 13.81 11.50
C THR A 49 -3.87 14.92 10.63
N ILE A 50 -3.03 14.54 9.66
CA ILE A 50 -2.45 15.46 8.67
C ILE A 50 -3.16 15.38 7.32
N ASP A 51 -3.78 14.24 7.02
CA ASP A 51 -4.64 14.09 5.85
C ASP A 51 -5.65 12.96 6.05
N MET A 52 -6.73 13.00 5.28
CA MET A 52 -7.75 11.98 5.24
C MET A 52 -8.26 11.87 3.79
N ARG A 53 -8.15 10.68 3.20
CA ARG A 53 -8.40 10.48 1.76
C ARG A 53 -9.18 9.21 1.47
N ALA A 54 -10.16 9.35 0.60
CA ALA A 54 -10.81 8.23 -0.07
C ALA A 54 -9.86 7.65 -1.13
N LEU A 55 -9.38 6.43 -0.92
CA LEU A 55 -8.47 5.72 -1.80
C LEU A 55 -9.10 4.45 -2.37
N THR A 56 -8.79 4.12 -3.62
CA THR A 56 -9.08 2.80 -4.19
C THR A 56 -7.97 1.80 -3.86
N PRO A 57 -8.24 0.48 -3.90
CA PRO A 57 -7.25 -0.55 -3.58
C PRO A 57 -5.98 -0.51 -4.43
N ASP A 58 -6.03 0.10 -5.61
CA ASP A 58 -4.87 0.25 -6.51
C ASP A 58 -3.91 1.35 -6.06
N GLN A 59 -4.36 2.26 -5.19
CA GLN A 59 -3.58 3.41 -4.71
C GLN A 59 -2.76 3.10 -3.45
N PHE A 60 -2.97 1.95 -2.82
CA PHE A 60 -2.26 1.57 -1.59
C PHE A 60 -1.95 0.07 -1.53
N VAL A 61 -1.18 -0.36 -0.54
CA VAL A 61 -1.01 -1.77 -0.18
C VAL A 61 -1.18 -1.95 1.33
N VAL A 62 -1.87 -3.01 1.76
CA VAL A 62 -1.99 -3.33 3.20
C VAL A 62 -0.63 -3.83 3.73
N VAL A 63 -0.15 -3.20 4.79
CA VAL A 63 1.15 -3.55 5.41
C VAL A 63 1.00 -4.19 6.78
N TRP A 64 -0.10 -3.92 7.48
CA TRP A 64 -0.42 -4.55 8.76
C TRP A 64 -1.92 -4.82 8.85
N LYS A 65 -2.28 -6.02 9.28
CA LYS A 65 -3.67 -6.46 9.43
C LYS A 65 -4.17 -6.29 10.86
N ASN A 66 -5.30 -5.62 11.01
CA ASN A 66 -6.00 -5.46 12.27
C ASN A 66 -6.59 -6.77 12.80
N GLU A 67 -7.17 -7.58 11.92
CA GLU A 67 -7.77 -8.87 12.27
C GLU A 67 -6.75 -9.81 12.96
N THR A 68 -5.57 -9.96 12.36
CA THR A 68 -4.53 -10.89 12.82
C THR A 68 -3.49 -10.23 13.74
N LYS A 69 -3.55 -8.91 13.90
CA LYS A 69 -2.59 -8.10 14.66
C LYS A 69 -1.14 -8.30 14.19
N SER A 70 -0.92 -8.45 12.89
CA SER A 70 0.38 -8.81 12.34
C SER A 70 0.74 -8.06 11.07
N TRP A 71 2.04 -7.87 10.85
CA TRP A 71 2.56 -7.35 9.59
C TRP A 71 2.34 -8.34 8.44
N VAL A 72 2.01 -7.80 7.27
CA VAL A 72 1.91 -8.58 6.03
C VAL A 72 3.32 -8.95 5.57
N LEU A 73 3.53 -10.22 5.22
CA LEU A 73 4.81 -10.71 4.71
C LEU A 73 5.23 -9.93 3.47
N LEU A 74 6.53 -9.64 3.34
CA LEU A 74 7.08 -8.91 2.20
C LEU A 74 6.71 -9.58 0.87
N ALA A 75 6.78 -10.91 0.80
CA ALA A 75 6.43 -11.66 -0.40
C ALA A 75 4.97 -11.44 -0.82
N ASP A 76 4.05 -11.31 0.15
CA ASP A 76 2.64 -11.09 -0.14
C ASP A 76 2.36 -9.65 -0.52
N ARG A 77 3.05 -8.67 0.11
CA ARG A 77 3.00 -7.26 -0.32
C ARG A 77 3.53 -7.09 -1.75
N LEU A 78 4.68 -7.68 -2.06
CA LEU A 78 5.25 -7.66 -3.40
C LEU A 78 4.32 -8.30 -4.44
N ARG A 79 3.69 -9.43 -4.09
CA ARG A 79 2.72 -10.10 -4.95
C ARG A 79 1.49 -9.21 -5.21
N ASP A 80 0.97 -8.57 -4.17
CA ASP A 80 -0.19 -7.67 -4.29
C ASP A 80 0.14 -6.46 -5.17
N MET A 81 1.29 -5.82 -4.95
CA MET A 81 1.78 -4.71 -5.78
C MET A 81 2.02 -5.15 -7.23
N ALA A 82 2.68 -6.29 -7.46
CA ALA A 82 2.94 -6.79 -8.80
C ALA A 82 1.63 -7.05 -9.58
N ASN A 83 0.63 -7.64 -8.93
CA ASN A 83 -0.67 -7.94 -9.56
C ASN A 83 -1.46 -6.68 -9.99
N LYS A 84 -1.14 -5.50 -9.44
CA LYS A 84 -1.75 -4.21 -9.81
C LYS A 84 -1.10 -3.57 -11.04
N LEU A 85 0.06 -4.08 -11.46
CA LEU A 85 0.82 -3.55 -12.58
C LEU A 85 0.50 -4.30 -13.87
N SER A 86 0.75 -3.65 -15.01
CA SER A 86 0.67 -4.30 -16.33
C SER A 86 1.69 -5.43 -16.47
N GLU A 87 1.43 -6.41 -17.34
CA GLU A 87 2.35 -7.53 -17.61
C GLU A 87 3.76 -7.04 -17.96
N ASP A 88 3.89 -6.03 -18.83
CA ASP A 88 5.20 -5.43 -19.16
C ASP A 88 5.97 -4.92 -17.93
N ARG A 89 5.26 -4.34 -16.95
CA ARG A 89 5.88 -3.86 -15.70
C ARG A 89 6.20 -5.00 -14.75
N GLN A 90 5.41 -6.07 -14.74
CA GLN A 90 5.73 -7.29 -13.98
C GLN A 90 7.01 -7.94 -14.49
N GLU A 91 7.20 -8.02 -15.81
CA GLU A 91 8.44 -8.52 -16.41
C GLU A 91 9.65 -7.62 -16.07
N GLN A 92 9.48 -6.29 -16.06
CA GLN A 92 10.53 -5.37 -15.60
C GLN A 92 10.93 -5.61 -14.14
N ILE A 93 9.97 -5.91 -13.26
CA ILE A 93 10.27 -6.28 -11.87
C ILE A 93 11.07 -7.58 -11.83
N LEU A 94 10.68 -8.58 -12.61
CA LEU A 94 11.38 -9.86 -12.67
C LEU A 94 12.82 -9.70 -13.15
N ASP A 95 13.04 -8.89 -14.18
CA ASP A 95 14.37 -8.58 -14.70
C ASP A 95 15.22 -7.80 -13.70
N PHE A 96 14.63 -6.83 -12.98
CA PHE A 96 15.31 -6.13 -11.89
C PHE A 96 15.77 -7.11 -10.81
N VAL A 97 14.90 -8.01 -10.35
CA VAL A 97 15.25 -9.02 -9.34
C VAL A 97 16.35 -9.96 -9.85
N ARG A 98 16.28 -10.43 -11.10
CA ARG A 98 17.35 -11.23 -11.73
C ARG A 98 18.69 -10.49 -11.72
N ASN A 99 18.70 -9.19 -11.98
CA ASN A 99 19.90 -8.38 -11.96
C ASN A 99 20.54 -8.31 -10.56
N LEU A 100 19.74 -8.19 -9.49
CA LEU A 100 20.26 -8.19 -8.11
C LEU A 100 21.04 -9.46 -7.77
N TYR A 101 20.63 -10.63 -8.28
CA TYR A 101 21.38 -11.88 -8.13
C TYR A 101 22.69 -11.90 -8.93
N GLN A 102 22.74 -11.20 -10.07
CA GLN A 102 23.93 -11.14 -10.93
C GLN A 102 24.98 -10.15 -10.41
N VAL A 103 24.57 -9.09 -9.73
CA VAL A 103 25.47 -8.08 -9.13
C VAL A 103 26.12 -8.60 -7.82
N SER A 104 25.60 -9.70 -7.28
CA SER A 104 26.09 -10.32 -6.03
C SER A 104 27.24 -11.34 -6.24
N ALA A 105 28.01 -11.25 -7.33
CA ALA A 105 29.17 -12.11 -7.64
C ALA A 105 30.49 -11.34 -7.63
#